data_AF-A0A945L6M4-F1
#
_entry.id   AF-A0A945L6M4-F1
#
_cell.length_a   1.000
_cell.length_b   1.000
_cell.length_c   1.000
_cell.angle_alpha   90.00
_cell.angle_beta   90.00
_cell.angle_gamma   90.00
#
_symmetry.space_group_name_H-M   'P 1'
#
loop_
_entity.id
_entity.type
_entity.pdbx_description
1 polymer ?
#
loop_
_entity_poly.entity_id
_entity_poly.type
_entity_poly.pdbx_seq_one_letter_code
_entity_poly.pdbx_strand_id
1 'polypeptide(L)'
;MRIRIENRNGFKPHRLGVALLITVARVFPNDFKWCLEAYEFIGDVAAFNLLYGDGLLRKVIERAFSVRDLLHEREVFENGYRIARKEYLRY
;
A
#
# COMPACT_ATOMS: atom_id res chain seq x y z
N MET A 1 11.53 -7.25 -13.91
CA MET A 1 10.08 -7.23 -14.21
C MET A 1 9.72 -5.92 -14.91
N ARG A 2 8.94 -5.94 -15.99
CA ARG A 2 8.47 -4.74 -16.70
C ARG A 2 6.94 -4.74 -16.69
N ILE A 3 6.32 -3.62 -16.32
CA ILE A 3 4.86 -3.46 -16.30
C ILE A 3 4.46 -2.54 -17.45
N ARG A 4 3.60 -3.00 -18.35
CA ARG A 4 3.00 -2.19 -19.43
C ARG A 4 1.58 -1.82 -19.02
N ILE A 5 1.22 -0.54 -19.18
CA ILE A 5 -0.13 -0.03 -18.89
C ILE A 5 -0.80 0.29 -20.23
N GLU A 6 -1.92 -0.40 -20.50
CA GLU A 6 -2.67 -0.22 -21.76
C GLU A 6 -3.77 0.85 -21.63
N ASN A 7 -4.46 0.90 -20.49
CA ASN A 7 -5.46 1.92 -20.16
C ASN A 7 -5.01 2.75 -18.96
N ARG A 8 -4.55 3.97 -19.21
CA ARG A 8 -4.05 4.88 -18.16
C ARG A 8 -5.16 5.39 -17.24
N ASN A 9 -6.35 5.66 -17.78
CA ASN A 9 -7.45 6.26 -17.03
C ASN A 9 -8.10 5.27 -16.07
N GLY A 10 -8.09 3.97 -16.41
CA GLY A 10 -8.56 2.90 -15.53
C GLY A 10 -7.50 2.36 -14.57
N PHE A 11 -6.22 2.71 -14.78
CA PHE A 11 -5.12 2.14 -14.03
C PHE A 11 -5.02 2.72 -12.62
N LYS A 12 -4.89 1.84 -11.63
CA LYS A 12 -4.76 2.21 -10.20
C LYS A 12 -3.36 1.80 -9.70
N PRO A 13 -2.33 2.64 -9.87
CA PRO A 13 -0.94 2.29 -9.58
C PRO A 13 -0.72 1.82 -8.14
N HIS A 14 -1.31 2.54 -7.17
CA HIS A 14 -1.23 2.16 -5.76
C HIS A 14 -1.80 0.76 -5.49
N ARG A 15 -2.99 0.47 -6.04
CA ARG A 15 -3.63 -0.85 -5.86
C ARG A 15 -2.84 -1.98 -6.52
N LEU A 16 -2.17 -1.70 -7.64
CA LEU A 16 -1.25 -2.66 -8.25
C LEU A 16 -0.06 -2.96 -7.31
N GLY A 17 0.58 -1.94 -6.74
CA GLY A 17 1.69 -2.13 -5.81
C GLY A 17 1.31 -2.97 -4.60
N VAL A 18 0.15 -2.67 -4.00
CA VAL A 18 -0.45 -3.46 -2.91
C VAL A 18 -0.65 -4.92 -3.33
N ALA A 19 -1.29 -5.15 -4.48
CA ALA A 19 -1.56 -6.50 -4.99
C ALA A 19 -0.26 -7.28 -5.21
N LEU A 20 0.75 -6.65 -5.83
CA LEU A 20 2.05 -7.26 -6.07
C LEU A 20 2.73 -7.69 -4.77
N LEU A 21 2.76 -6.83 -3.75
CA LEU A 21 3.36 -7.16 -2.45
C LEU A 21 2.66 -8.35 -1.79
N ILE A 22 1.32 -8.34 -1.77
CA ILE A 22 0.53 -9.45 -1.23
C ILE A 22 0.79 -10.73 -2.02
N THR A 23 0.83 -10.66 -3.35
CA THR A 23 1.10 -11.82 -4.21
C THR A 23 2.49 -12.38 -3.97
N VAL A 24 3.52 -11.56 -3.96
CA VAL A 24 4.92 -12.00 -3.74
C VAL A 24 5.06 -12.65 -2.37
N ALA A 25 4.50 -12.05 -1.31
CA ALA A 25 4.53 -12.64 0.03
C ALA A 25 3.77 -13.98 0.13
N ARG A 26 2.71 -14.17 -0.67
CA ARG A 26 1.95 -15.43 -0.71
C ARG A 26 2.65 -16.52 -1.52
N VAL A 27 3.28 -16.16 -2.64
CA VAL A 27 3.94 -17.12 -3.54
C VAL A 27 5.31 -17.52 -3.02
N PHE A 28 6.03 -16.62 -2.36
CA PHE A 28 7.36 -16.85 -1.83
C PHE A 28 7.44 -16.60 -0.31
N PRO A 29 6.66 -17.32 0.51
CA PRO A 29 6.55 -17.02 1.94
C PRO A 29 7.85 -17.23 2.72
N ASN A 30 8.74 -18.10 2.25
CA ASN A 30 10.03 -18.37 2.91
C ASN A 30 11.12 -17.36 2.53
N ASP A 31 10.99 -16.72 1.36
CA ASP A 31 11.97 -15.77 0.83
C ASP A 31 11.56 -14.31 1.09
N PHE A 32 10.27 -14.05 1.30
CA PHE A 32 9.77 -12.72 1.60
C PHE A 32 10.29 -12.23 2.95
N LYS A 33 11.00 -11.10 2.94
CA LYS A 33 11.59 -10.49 4.14
C LYS A 33 11.35 -8.99 4.14
N TRP A 34 11.08 -8.44 5.31
CA TRP A 34 11.01 -7.00 5.53
C TRP A 34 12.41 -6.39 5.61
N CYS A 35 12.54 -5.12 5.22
CA CYS A 35 13.75 -4.35 5.49
C CYS A 35 13.89 -4.15 7.01
N LEU A 36 15.05 -4.52 7.56
CA LEU A 36 15.38 -4.38 8.98
C LEU A 36 16.20 -3.13 9.28
N GLU A 37 16.69 -2.44 8.25
CA GLU A 37 17.44 -1.20 8.40
C GLU A 37 16.51 -0.04 8.79
N ALA A 38 17.03 0.88 9.60
CA ALA A 38 16.34 2.11 9.93
C ALA A 38 16.09 2.94 8.66
N TYR A 39 14.93 3.59 8.60
CA TYR A 39 14.59 4.52 7.52
C TYR A 39 14.61 5.94 8.06
N GLU A 40 15.34 6.86 7.40
CA GLU A 40 15.46 8.27 7.82
C GLU A 40 15.77 8.44 9.32
N PHE A 41 16.70 7.63 9.85
CA PHE A 41 17.13 7.62 11.25
C PHE A 41 16.08 7.13 12.27
N ILE A 42 14.90 6.67 11.81
CA ILE A 42 13.87 6.05 12.66
C ILE A 42 14.07 4.53 12.68
N GLY A 43 14.40 3.98 13.85
CA GLY A 43 14.71 2.56 14.05
C GLY A 43 13.70 1.78 14.90
N ASP A 44 12.79 2.47 15.57
CA ASP A 44 11.75 1.89 16.43
C ASP A 44 10.46 1.56 15.66
N VAL A 45 10.26 2.20 14.51
CA VAL A 45 9.16 1.91 13.57
C VAL A 45 9.72 1.18 12.35
N ALA A 46 9.03 0.11 11.94
CA ALA A 46 9.41 -0.60 10.73
C ALA A 46 9.39 0.33 9.49
N ALA A 47 10.49 0.34 8.73
CA ALA A 47 10.67 1.18 7.54
C ALA A 47 9.49 1.13 6.57
N PHE A 48 8.92 -0.06 6.34
CA PHE A 48 7.76 -0.23 5.48
C PHE A 48 6.52 0.54 5.98
N ASN A 49 6.28 0.55 7.29
CA ASN A 49 5.13 1.24 7.85
C ASN A 49 5.27 2.76 7.71
N LEU A 50 6.49 3.29 7.80
CA LEU A 50 6.76 4.71 7.56
C LEU A 50 6.47 5.10 6.11
N LEU A 51 6.98 4.32 5.16
CA LEU A 51 6.79 4.57 3.73
C LEU A 51 5.33 4.40 3.28
N TYR A 52 4.65 3.41 3.82
CA TYR A 52 3.23 3.17 3.51
C TYR A 52 2.31 4.17 4.22
N GLY A 53 2.75 4.74 5.34
CA GLY A 53 2.02 5.68 6.18
C GLY A 53 1.23 5.04 7.33
N ASP A 54 1.18 3.71 7.40
CA ASP A 54 0.58 2.94 8.49
C ASP A 54 1.08 1.47 8.49
N GLY A 55 0.61 0.69 9.47
CA GLY A 55 0.95 -0.74 9.59
C GLY A 55 -0.07 -1.72 9.00
N LEU A 56 -1.17 -1.26 8.40
CA LEU A 56 -2.27 -2.13 7.99
C LEU A 56 -1.87 -3.08 6.86
N LEU A 57 -1.23 -2.58 5.82
CA LEU A 57 -0.83 -3.42 4.68
C LEU A 57 0.15 -4.51 5.12
N ARG A 58 1.09 -4.18 6.02
CA ARG A 58 1.98 -5.17 6.62
C ARG A 58 1.20 -6.27 7.35
N LYS A 59 0.22 -5.90 8.18
CA LYS A 59 -0.64 -6.86 8.88
C LYS A 59 -1.46 -7.74 7.92
N VAL A 60 -1.91 -7.21 6.78
CA VAL A 60 -2.59 -7.99 5.73
C VAL A 60 -1.65 -9.01 5.09
N ILE A 61 -0.42 -8.61 4.81
CA ILE A 61 0.63 -9.48 4.25
C ILE A 61 0.98 -10.60 5.25
N GLU A 62 1.09 -10.27 6.52
CA GLU A 62 1.31 -11.20 7.63
C GLU A 62 0.05 -12.00 8.03
N ARG A 63 -1.05 -11.86 7.27
CA ARG A 63 -2.34 -12.57 7.43
C ARG A 63 -3.07 -12.30 8.75
N ALA A 64 -2.73 -11.22 9.45
CA ALA A 64 -3.46 -10.75 10.62
C ALA A 64 -4.73 -9.97 10.26
N PHE A 65 -4.86 -9.51 9.01
CA PHE A 65 -5.99 -8.73 8.49
C PHE A 65 -6.38 -9.19 7.08
N SER A 66 -7.62 -8.91 6.66
CA SER A 66 -8.09 -9.31 5.33
C SER A 66 -7.79 -8.24 4.27
N VAL A 67 -7.64 -8.69 3.02
CA VAL A 67 -7.53 -7.78 1.85
C VAL A 67 -8.80 -6.94 1.69
N ARG A 68 -9.95 -7.47 2.10
CA ARG A 68 -11.23 -6.76 2.02
C ARG A 68 -11.24 -5.55 2.94
N ASP A 69 -10.74 -5.69 4.17
CA ASP A 69 -10.68 -4.60 5.14
C ASP A 69 -9.75 -3.48 4.63
N LEU A 70 -8.60 -3.84 4.08
CA LEU A 70 -7.68 -2.90 3.44
C LEU A 70 -8.34 -2.12 2.30
N LEU A 71 -9.05 -2.81 1.41
CA LEU A 71 -9.74 -2.17 0.29
C LEU A 71 -10.85 -1.23 0.76
N HIS A 72 -11.59 -1.63 1.80
CA HIS A 72 -12.65 -0.83 2.37
C HIS A 72 -12.12 0.45 3.02
N GLU A 73 -11.09 0.34 3.87
CA GLU A 73 -10.47 1.52 4.50
C GLU A 73 -9.93 2.49 3.45
N ARG A 74 -9.28 1.98 2.39
CA ARG A 74 -8.78 2.81 1.30
C ARG A 74 -9.91 3.52 0.55
N GLU A 75 -11.03 2.85 0.29
CA GLU A 75 -12.19 3.48 -0.35
C GLU A 75 -12.79 4.60 0.50
N VAL A 76 -12.88 4.40 1.83
CA VAL A 76 -13.33 5.43 2.77
C VAL A 76 -12.38 6.63 2.74
N PHE A 77 -11.07 6.39 2.83
CA PHE A 77 -10.07 7.45 2.78
C PHE A 77 -10.06 8.19 1.42
N GLU A 78 -10.05 7.46 0.30
CA GLU A 78 -10.08 8.03 -1.05
C GLU A 78 -11.30 8.95 -1.23
N ASN A 79 -12.47 8.53 -0.74
CA ASN A 79 -13.68 9.33 -0.80
C ASN A 79 -13.62 10.57 0.11
N GLY A 80 -13.17 10.42 1.35
CA GLY A 80 -13.00 11.53 2.28
C GLY A 80 -12.02 12.58 1.74
N TYR A 81 -10.85 12.13 1.28
CA TYR A 81 -9.83 13.01 0.71
C TYR A 81 -10.30 13.68 -0.58
N ARG A 82 -11.04 12.97 -1.44
CA ARG A 82 -11.64 13.56 -2.66
C ARG A 82 -12.57 14.71 -2.33
N ILE A 83 -13.31 14.65 -1.22
CA ILE A 83 -14.18 15.74 -0.76
C ILE A 83 -13.33 16.87 -0.16
N ALA A 84 -12.44 16.53 0.78
CA ALA A 84 -11.62 17.50 1.52
C ALA A 84 -10.73 18.34 0.59
N ARG A 85 -10.20 17.75 -0.49
CA ARG A 85 -9.30 18.48 -1.40
C ARG A 85 -10.02 19.47 -2.33
N LYS A 86 -11.35 19.41 -2.47
CA LYS A 86 -12.10 20.17 -3.50
C LYS A 86 -11.85 21.67 -3.43
N GLU A 87 -11.81 22.23 -2.23
CA GLU A 87 -11.61 23.67 -2.02
C GLU A 87 -10.21 24.16 -2.48
N TYR A 88 -9.24 23.26 -2.52
CA TYR A 88 -7.85 23.57 -2.84
C TYR A 88 -7.47 23.27 -4.29
N LEU A 89 -8.39 22.72 -5.10
CA LEU A 89 -8.13 22.44 -6.52
C LEU A 89 -8.11 23.74 -7.32
N ARG A 90 -7.07 23.89 -8.15
CA ARG A 90 -6.92 25.03 -9.07
C ARG A 90 -7.23 24.66 -10.53
N TYR A 91 -7.42 23.37 -10.79
CA TYR A 91 -7.78 22.75 -12.07
C TYR A 91 -8.40 21.37 -11.82
#